data_AF-A0A1I3Q8I2-F1
#
_entry.id   AF-A0A1I3Q8I2-F1
#
_cell.length_a   1.000
_cell.length_b   1.000
_cell.length_c   1.000
_cell.angle_alpha   90.00
_cell.angle_beta   90.00
_cell.angle_gamma   90.00
#
_symmetry.space_group_name_H-M   'P 1'
#
loop_
_entity.id
_entity.type
_entity.pdbx_description
1 polymer ?
#
loop_
_entity_poly.entity_id
_entity_poly.type
_entity_poly.pdbx_seq_one_letter_code
_entity_poly.pdbx_strand_id
1 'polypeptide(L)'
;MSMAAQIAAESRRGRLLFPLQPIEQESFQGYIVRLAEWNAFGAPKELVKALGLGSTPARQWPSRPQTRDDDFVWRLGVDHSVIDKMLLWSDPERASYDERVGRGRRVSLSGLRKQNYHREYWCLSQLSFCPESWDVLLATCPACQSDLDWSSLQVDHCGRCAFDLKQAETTSVPTKLRPSLAFMAGLLNRDRSKREAARQKAPAEFRSISPFMIFDLAALFGRAADPDQVGGFYGGSRLHTEGYEPAVLAQGARIILDYPASFCRLAERRPNSTTSDFFANLRQFGRLLAPVGRQLTDLVNNWEPVAHGPSRLKHNREEEGQWTLREVAEHLGVQNSQVRSLVEADLIAASTSRGAERSYQWFLPEEAERVKAILAGRISLATLSQTLGLPAPGIEQLVTSGLLHLNADSVVAALHSGPQFRRAEALKMLEDFRAIACEPPVVGPRMVSLEDVFRGIGARPKPWAAVVSAILAGNIAAYSNGIQAEQFRIKHLGVSEEFAREFVAGKWPNLLLVRGLPDSAGFSCAFSRSDAESHLNCYPRDLTWLRTHGHLPLYTDPSFRRAVEALGQELISSREIMWRWRVSPTLRESLPAEHGIARSKGPFWPRNAIEDHFRKMFRQANAPILSRSEWR
;
A
#
# COMPACT_ATOMS: atom_id res chain seq x y z
N MET A 1 -83.94 1.66 42.84
CA MET A 1 -82.86 1.72 43.85
C MET A 1 -82.53 3.18 44.09
N SER A 2 -82.36 3.63 45.34
CA SER A 2 -81.91 5.00 45.61
C SER A 2 -80.45 5.17 45.17
N MET A 3 -80.05 6.39 44.79
CA MET A 3 -78.67 6.71 44.43
C MET A 3 -77.67 6.27 45.51
N ALA A 4 -78.04 6.40 46.79
CA ALA A 4 -77.26 5.92 47.94
C ALA A 4 -77.11 4.40 47.98
N ALA A 5 -78.15 3.63 47.63
CA ALA A 5 -78.08 2.17 47.56
C ALA A 5 -77.20 1.69 46.39
N GLN A 6 -77.22 2.41 45.27
CA GLN A 6 -76.35 2.13 44.11
C GLN A 6 -74.89 2.47 44.40
N ILE A 7 -74.61 3.62 45.05
CA ILE A 7 -73.28 4.01 45.54
C ILE A 7 -72.74 2.96 46.53
N ALA A 8 -73.55 2.52 47.49
CA ALA A 8 -73.14 1.51 48.46
C ALA A 8 -72.91 0.12 47.82
N ALA A 9 -73.70 -0.25 46.81
CA ALA A 9 -73.55 -1.51 46.09
C ALA A 9 -72.31 -1.53 45.18
N GLU A 10 -72.04 -0.44 44.46
CA GLU A 10 -70.86 -0.30 43.58
C GLU A 10 -69.56 -0.20 44.41
N SER A 11 -69.58 0.51 45.55
CA SER A 11 -68.45 0.56 46.49
C SER A 11 -68.10 -0.82 47.06
N ARG A 12 -69.10 -1.64 47.43
CA ARG A 12 -68.89 -3.01 47.92
C ARG A 12 -68.29 -3.95 46.87
N ARG A 13 -68.40 -3.61 45.58
CA ARG A 13 -67.81 -4.37 44.46
C ARG A 13 -66.44 -3.82 44.03
N GLY A 14 -65.89 -2.83 44.74
CA GLY A 14 -64.56 -2.30 44.49
C GLY A 14 -64.47 -1.30 43.32
N ARG A 15 -65.61 -0.81 42.82
CA ARG A 15 -65.65 0.26 41.82
C ARG A 15 -65.52 1.63 42.47
N LEU A 16 -64.84 2.56 41.79
CA LEU A 16 -64.76 3.95 42.21
C LEU A 16 -66.12 4.62 42.19
N LEU A 17 -66.38 5.39 43.25
CA LEU A 17 -67.65 6.10 43.42
C LEU A 17 -67.79 7.27 42.45
N PHE A 18 -66.68 7.95 42.18
CA PHE A 18 -66.65 9.11 41.30
C PHE A 18 -65.62 8.88 40.19
N PRO A 19 -66.01 8.29 39.05
CA PRO A 19 -65.11 8.14 37.91
C PRO A 19 -64.76 9.53 37.36
N LEU A 20 -63.52 9.67 36.89
CA LEU A 20 -63.02 10.89 36.26
C LEU A 20 -62.56 10.54 34.85
N GLN A 21 -62.87 11.37 33.85
CA GLN A 21 -62.35 11.12 32.50
C GLN A 21 -60.88 11.57 32.41
N PRO A 22 -59.99 10.71 31.89
CA PRO A 22 -58.65 11.12 31.50
C PRO A 22 -58.61 12.33 30.58
N ILE A 23 -57.68 13.24 30.79
CA ILE A 23 -57.43 14.34 29.85
C ILE A 23 -56.61 13.82 28.66
N GLU A 24 -56.86 14.38 27.48
CA GLU A 24 -56.02 14.09 26.31
C GLU A 24 -54.55 14.42 26.61
N GLN A 25 -53.66 13.48 26.31
CA GLN A 25 -52.21 13.59 26.56
C GLN A 25 -51.77 13.47 28.03
N GLU A 26 -52.70 13.19 28.94
CA GLU A 26 -52.39 12.91 30.33
C GLU A 26 -51.62 11.58 30.47
N SER A 27 -50.62 11.56 31.35
CA SER A 27 -49.95 10.32 31.75
C SER A 27 -50.87 9.50 32.64
N PHE A 28 -50.73 8.18 32.58
CA PHE A 28 -51.51 7.30 33.46
C PHE A 28 -51.26 7.62 34.95
N GLN A 29 -50.03 7.96 35.32
CA GLN A 29 -49.68 8.35 36.68
C GLN A 29 -50.36 9.66 37.10
N GLY A 30 -50.38 10.67 36.22
CA GLY A 30 -51.08 11.93 36.46
C GLY A 30 -52.57 11.72 36.66
N TYR A 31 -53.17 10.88 35.82
CA TYR A 31 -54.58 10.52 35.90
C TYR A 31 -54.91 9.85 37.24
N ILE A 32 -54.10 8.89 37.71
CA ILE A 32 -54.30 8.23 39.01
C ILE A 32 -54.16 9.21 40.17
N VAL A 33 -53.20 10.13 40.14
CA VAL A 33 -53.07 11.17 41.20
C VAL A 33 -54.32 12.03 41.25
N ARG A 34 -54.79 12.55 40.11
CA ARG A 34 -56.02 13.34 40.04
C ARG A 34 -57.26 12.55 40.45
N LEU A 35 -57.33 11.28 40.09
CA LEU A 35 -58.44 10.41 40.46
C LEU A 35 -58.46 10.12 41.97
N ALA A 36 -57.27 10.00 42.60
CA ALA A 36 -57.13 9.84 44.04
C ALA A 36 -57.56 11.10 44.79
N GLU A 37 -57.13 12.27 44.33
CA GLU A 37 -57.57 13.57 44.86
C GLU A 37 -59.10 13.72 44.72
N TRP A 38 -59.64 13.42 43.53
CA TRP A 38 -61.08 13.52 43.23
C TRP A 38 -61.95 12.59 44.09
N ASN A 39 -61.45 11.42 44.47
CA ASN A 39 -62.14 10.46 45.35
C ASN A 39 -61.71 10.59 46.83
N ALA A 40 -61.03 11.67 47.21
CA ALA A 40 -60.62 11.97 48.59
C ALA A 40 -59.79 10.87 49.28
N PHE A 41 -58.92 10.17 48.54
CA PHE A 41 -57.92 9.28 49.14
C PHE A 41 -56.85 10.08 49.88
N GLY A 42 -56.26 9.50 50.94
CA GLY A 42 -55.21 10.16 51.72
C GLY A 42 -53.86 10.22 50.99
N ALA A 43 -53.64 9.30 50.04
CA ALA A 43 -52.49 9.31 49.15
C ALA A 43 -52.78 8.52 47.86
N PRO A 44 -52.11 8.83 46.72
CA PRO A 44 -52.34 8.10 45.47
C PRO A 44 -52.07 6.59 45.55
N LYS A 45 -51.14 6.17 46.42
CA LYS A 45 -50.84 4.74 46.68
C LYS A 45 -52.03 3.96 47.25
N GLU A 46 -52.93 4.64 47.97
CA GLU A 46 -54.12 4.00 48.56
C GLU A 46 -55.11 3.63 47.46
N LEU A 47 -55.31 4.53 46.49
CA LEU A 47 -56.10 4.25 45.30
C LEU A 47 -55.50 3.10 44.47
N VAL A 48 -54.19 3.12 44.23
CA VAL A 48 -53.47 2.02 43.55
C VAL A 48 -53.75 0.67 44.22
N LYS A 49 -53.64 0.62 45.56
CA LYS A 49 -53.93 -0.58 46.34
C LYS A 49 -55.40 -0.99 46.23
N ALA A 50 -56.33 -0.04 46.29
CA ALA A 50 -57.77 -0.30 46.13
C ALA A 50 -58.12 -0.85 44.74
N LEU A 51 -57.41 -0.41 43.70
CA LEU A 51 -57.55 -0.91 42.33
C LEU A 51 -56.88 -2.28 42.11
N GLY A 52 -56.23 -2.86 43.12
CA GLY A 52 -55.55 -4.15 43.00
C GLY A 52 -54.25 -4.10 42.19
N LEU A 53 -53.71 -2.91 41.93
CA LEU A 53 -52.43 -2.74 41.28
C LEU A 53 -51.31 -3.06 42.29
N GLY A 54 -50.36 -3.92 41.89
CA GLY A 54 -49.33 -4.46 42.78
C GLY A 54 -48.57 -3.38 43.56
N SER A 55 -48.36 -3.60 44.86
CA SER A 55 -47.64 -2.69 45.73
C SER A 55 -46.15 -2.63 45.36
N THR A 56 -45.66 -1.43 45.07
CA THR A 56 -44.24 -1.13 44.85
C THR A 56 -43.70 -0.29 46.02
N PRO A 57 -42.37 -0.27 46.27
CA PRO A 57 -41.78 0.57 47.31
C PRO A 57 -42.15 2.06 47.11
N ALA A 58 -42.22 2.84 48.19
CA ALA A 58 -42.78 4.21 48.22
C ALA A 58 -42.20 5.23 47.20
N ARG A 59 -41.06 4.94 46.55
CA ARG A 59 -40.43 5.79 45.51
C ARG A 59 -40.61 5.27 44.07
N GLN A 60 -41.13 4.06 43.89
CA GLN A 60 -41.39 3.47 42.58
C GLN A 60 -42.89 3.37 42.41
N TRP A 61 -43.41 3.96 41.34
CA TRP A 61 -44.83 3.84 41.02
C TRP A 61 -45.13 2.41 40.53
N PRO A 62 -46.33 1.84 40.81
CA PRO A 62 -46.74 0.55 40.27
C PRO A 62 -46.51 0.48 38.76
N SER A 63 -46.00 -0.67 38.31
CA SER A 63 -45.91 -0.99 36.89
C SER A 63 -47.28 -0.79 36.24
N ARG A 64 -47.30 -0.15 35.07
CA ARG A 64 -48.53 0.01 34.28
C ARG A 64 -49.19 -1.38 34.08
N PRO A 65 -50.53 -1.49 34.13
CA PRO A 65 -51.21 -2.76 33.91
C PRO A 65 -50.79 -3.40 32.59
N GLN A 66 -50.17 -4.58 32.66
CA GLN A 66 -49.56 -5.23 31.49
C GLN A 66 -50.59 -5.95 30.62
N THR A 67 -51.61 -6.52 31.24
CA THR A 67 -52.70 -7.20 30.54
C THR A 67 -53.92 -6.31 30.47
N ARG A 68 -54.67 -6.45 29.39
CA ARG A 68 -56.03 -5.92 29.29
C ARG A 68 -56.86 -6.61 30.37
N ASP A 69 -57.30 -5.85 31.34
CA ASP A 69 -58.08 -6.32 32.47
C ASP A 69 -59.40 -5.53 32.49
N ASP A 70 -60.46 -6.18 32.02
CA ASP A 70 -61.79 -5.57 31.93
C ASP A 70 -62.34 -5.23 33.33
N ASP A 71 -61.94 -5.97 34.37
CA ASP A 71 -62.32 -5.67 35.75
C ASP A 71 -61.62 -4.39 36.24
N PHE A 72 -60.34 -4.21 35.90
CA PHE A 72 -59.62 -2.97 36.19
C PHE A 72 -60.27 -1.73 35.55
N VAL A 73 -60.62 -1.81 34.25
CA VAL A 73 -61.31 -0.72 33.54
C VAL A 73 -62.68 -0.46 34.16
N TRP A 74 -63.42 -1.53 34.45
CA TRP A 74 -64.73 -1.44 35.08
C TRP A 74 -64.66 -0.74 36.44
N ARG A 75 -63.67 -1.09 37.28
CA ARG A 75 -63.42 -0.45 38.58
C ARG A 75 -63.11 1.05 38.47
N LEU A 76 -62.40 1.47 37.41
CA LEU A 76 -62.16 2.87 37.13
C LEU A 76 -63.42 3.63 36.68
N GLY A 77 -64.44 2.92 36.17
CA GLY A 77 -65.70 3.49 35.74
C GLY A 77 -65.58 4.37 34.47
N VAL A 78 -64.60 4.10 33.63
CA VAL A 78 -64.34 4.81 32.36
C VAL A 78 -64.51 3.89 31.17
N ASP A 79 -64.64 4.47 29.98
CA ASP A 79 -64.76 3.70 28.75
C ASP A 79 -63.45 2.96 28.42
N HIS A 80 -63.58 1.73 27.91
CA HIS A 80 -62.44 0.87 27.61
C HIS A 80 -61.53 1.48 26.54
N SER A 81 -62.08 2.17 25.54
CA SER A 81 -61.26 2.79 24.47
C SER A 81 -60.36 3.89 25.00
N VAL A 82 -60.78 4.60 26.07
CA VAL A 82 -60.00 5.68 26.68
C VAL A 82 -58.78 5.12 27.42
N ILE A 83 -58.96 4.05 28.19
CA ILE A 83 -57.86 3.38 28.91
C ILE A 83 -56.94 2.65 27.96
N ASP A 84 -57.51 1.98 26.95
CA ASP A 84 -56.74 1.35 25.87
C ASP A 84 -55.82 2.38 25.18
N LYS A 85 -56.34 3.55 24.80
CA LYS A 85 -55.53 4.65 24.23
C LYS A 85 -54.47 5.16 25.20
N MET A 86 -54.77 5.25 26.49
CA MET A 86 -53.85 5.76 27.51
C MET A 86 -52.70 4.79 27.82
N LEU A 87 -53.00 3.49 27.86
CA LEU A 87 -52.08 2.40 28.20
C LEU A 87 -51.51 1.68 26.98
N LEU A 88 -51.94 2.05 25.77
CA LEU A 88 -51.50 1.49 24.50
C LEU A 88 -51.76 -0.02 24.36
N TRP A 89 -52.82 -0.57 24.97
CA TRP A 89 -53.03 -2.03 24.96
C TRP A 89 -53.18 -2.59 23.54
N SER A 90 -53.80 -1.84 22.62
CA SER A 90 -53.96 -2.23 21.22
C SER A 90 -52.81 -1.77 20.30
N ASP A 91 -51.77 -1.13 20.83
CA ASP A 91 -50.64 -0.66 20.02
C ASP A 91 -49.59 -1.77 19.86
N PRO A 92 -49.25 -2.19 18.61
CA PRO A 92 -48.24 -3.22 18.41
C PRO A 92 -46.84 -2.82 18.88
N GLU A 93 -46.56 -1.52 19.02
CA GLU A 93 -45.26 -1.02 19.49
C GLU A 93 -45.26 -0.65 20.99
N ARG A 94 -46.30 -1.06 21.73
CA ARG A 94 -46.44 -0.76 23.16
C ARG A 94 -45.19 -1.11 23.97
N ALA A 95 -44.62 -2.29 23.76
CA ALA A 95 -43.45 -2.74 24.51
C ALA A 95 -42.27 -1.74 24.36
N SER A 96 -42.00 -1.30 23.12
CA SER A 96 -40.97 -0.31 22.82
C SER A 96 -41.27 1.07 23.43
N TYR A 97 -42.54 1.44 23.53
CA TYR A 97 -42.94 2.67 24.23
C TYR A 97 -42.71 2.53 25.75
N ASP A 98 -43.18 1.44 26.36
CA ASP A 98 -43.11 1.21 27.80
C ASP A 98 -41.65 1.08 28.29
N GLU A 99 -40.73 0.53 27.49
CA GLU A 99 -39.28 0.51 27.78
C GLU A 99 -38.67 1.92 27.94
N ARG A 100 -39.29 2.93 27.34
CA ARG A 100 -38.84 4.34 27.39
C ARG A 100 -39.52 5.13 28.49
N VAL A 101 -40.50 4.54 29.18
CA VAL A 101 -41.15 5.18 30.33
C VAL A 101 -40.22 5.09 31.54
N GLY A 102 -39.73 6.24 32.00
CA GLY A 102 -38.92 6.37 33.20
C GLY A 102 -39.73 6.15 34.48
N ARG A 103 -39.03 5.87 35.58
CA ARG A 103 -39.64 5.62 36.90
C ARG A 103 -39.84 6.91 37.71
N GLY A 104 -39.02 7.93 37.48
CA GLY A 104 -39.08 9.21 38.18
C GLY A 104 -40.20 10.12 37.68
N ARG A 105 -40.73 10.97 38.56
CA ARG A 105 -41.67 12.04 38.17
C ARG A 105 -40.86 13.20 37.62
N ARG A 106 -41.28 13.71 36.46
CA ARG A 106 -40.67 14.91 35.86
C ARG A 106 -41.76 15.85 35.40
N VAL A 107 -41.55 17.14 35.47
CA VAL A 107 -42.60 18.12 35.14
C VAL A 107 -42.06 19.28 34.32
N SER A 108 -42.90 19.86 33.46
CA SER A 108 -42.68 21.18 32.90
C SER A 108 -43.48 22.20 33.69
N LEU A 109 -42.81 23.25 34.14
CA LEU A 109 -43.43 24.28 34.97
C LEU A 109 -44.43 25.14 34.19
N SER A 110 -44.07 25.59 32.98
CA SER A 110 -45.02 26.32 32.13
C SER A 110 -46.18 25.42 31.71
N GLY A 111 -45.92 24.12 31.54
CA GLY A 111 -46.94 23.10 31.29
C GLY A 111 -47.97 23.03 32.41
N LEU A 112 -47.51 22.91 33.67
CA LEU A 112 -48.38 22.88 34.86
C LEU A 112 -49.14 24.20 35.05
N ARG A 113 -48.50 25.35 34.81
CA ARG A 113 -49.17 26.67 34.85
C ARG A 113 -50.30 26.79 33.84
N LYS A 114 -50.09 26.24 32.63
CA LYS A 114 -51.09 26.28 31.56
C LYS A 114 -52.25 25.33 31.83
N GLN A 115 -51.94 24.09 32.22
CA GLN A 115 -52.92 23.06 32.53
C GLN A 115 -52.39 22.15 33.65
N ASN A 116 -53.16 22.01 34.73
CA ASN A 116 -52.71 21.32 35.94
C ASN A 116 -52.90 19.80 35.88
N TYR A 117 -52.20 19.13 34.96
CA TYR A 117 -52.11 17.68 34.88
C TYR A 117 -50.72 17.23 34.41
N HIS A 118 -50.33 15.99 34.76
CA HIS A 118 -49.05 15.45 34.32
C HIS A 118 -49.16 14.86 32.92
N ARG A 119 -48.29 15.29 32.00
CA ARG A 119 -48.33 14.86 30.60
C ARG A 119 -47.57 13.56 30.37
N GLU A 120 -47.99 12.81 29.36
CA GLU A 120 -47.36 11.55 28.92
C GLU A 120 -45.88 11.72 28.54
N TYR A 121 -45.54 12.82 27.86
CA TYR A 121 -44.19 13.12 27.39
C TYR A 121 -43.20 13.22 28.54
N TRP A 122 -43.66 13.67 29.70
CA TRP A 122 -42.82 13.81 30.88
C TRP A 122 -42.48 12.46 31.52
N CYS A 123 -43.15 11.38 31.10
CA CYS A 123 -42.79 10.02 31.49
C CYS A 123 -41.68 9.42 30.61
N LEU A 124 -41.38 9.97 29.43
CA LEU A 124 -40.39 9.39 28.51
C LEU A 124 -38.96 9.75 28.91
N SER A 125 -38.21 8.81 29.50
CA SER A 125 -36.91 9.06 30.14
C SER A 125 -35.90 9.73 29.19
N GLN A 126 -35.99 9.46 27.91
CA GLN A 126 -35.07 9.96 26.89
C GLN A 126 -35.36 11.40 26.45
N LEU A 127 -36.54 11.95 26.75
CA LEU A 127 -36.87 13.36 26.52
C LEU A 127 -36.60 14.14 27.81
N SER A 128 -35.68 15.10 27.73
CA SER A 128 -35.34 16.03 28.82
C SER A 128 -36.16 17.33 28.75
N PHE A 129 -37.09 17.45 27.82
CA PHE A 129 -37.88 18.65 27.58
C PHE A 129 -39.35 18.32 27.29
N CYS A 130 -40.24 19.30 27.48
CA CYS A 130 -41.63 19.20 27.06
C CYS A 130 -41.80 19.74 25.63
N PRO A 131 -42.34 18.96 24.68
CA PRO A 131 -42.50 19.39 23.28
C PRO A 131 -43.63 20.41 23.05
N GLU A 132 -44.44 20.69 24.07
CA GLU A 132 -45.56 21.63 23.98
C GLU A 132 -45.23 23.01 24.54
N SER A 133 -44.68 23.03 25.76
CA SER A 133 -44.26 24.27 26.44
C SER A 133 -42.83 24.68 26.09
N TRP A 134 -42.02 23.75 25.59
CA TRP A 134 -40.59 23.95 25.32
C TRP A 134 -39.78 24.33 26.56
N ASP A 135 -40.14 23.77 27.71
CA ASP A 135 -39.32 23.83 28.92
C ASP A 135 -38.47 22.56 29.07
N VAL A 136 -37.29 22.70 29.66
CA VAL A 136 -36.54 21.57 30.22
C VAL A 136 -37.32 21.00 31.40
N LEU A 137 -37.44 19.68 31.47
CA LEU A 137 -38.19 19.00 32.51
C LEU A 137 -37.40 18.99 33.82
N LEU A 138 -38.09 19.31 34.92
CA LEU A 138 -37.53 19.20 36.26
C LEU A 138 -37.79 17.80 36.82
N ALA A 139 -36.74 17.15 37.29
CA ALA A 139 -36.79 15.88 38.00
C ALA A 139 -36.62 16.04 39.53
N THR A 140 -36.09 17.17 39.97
CA THR A 140 -35.83 17.48 41.38
C THR A 140 -36.60 18.73 41.80
N CYS A 141 -37.03 18.77 43.06
CA CYS A 141 -37.68 19.94 43.62
C CYS A 141 -36.65 21.07 43.83
N PRO A 142 -36.87 22.29 43.33
CA PRO A 142 -35.91 23.38 43.51
C PRO A 142 -35.82 23.88 44.96
N ALA A 143 -36.87 23.68 45.77
CA ALA A 143 -36.90 24.12 47.15
C ALA A 143 -36.18 23.15 48.11
N CYS A 144 -36.44 21.84 48.00
CA CYS A 144 -35.87 20.83 48.91
C CYS A 144 -34.83 19.90 48.27
N GLN A 145 -34.52 20.11 46.98
CA GLN A 145 -33.54 19.36 46.17
C GLN A 145 -33.76 17.85 46.09
N SER A 146 -34.91 17.37 46.57
CA SER A 146 -35.26 15.95 46.52
C SER A 146 -35.84 15.60 45.16
N ASP A 147 -35.60 14.38 44.69
CA ASP A 147 -36.25 13.83 43.51
C ASP A 147 -37.77 13.97 43.65
N LEU A 148 -38.41 14.41 42.56
CA LEU A 148 -39.85 14.46 42.49
C LEU A 148 -40.38 13.04 42.47
N ASP A 149 -41.28 12.76 43.41
CA ASP A 149 -42.00 11.50 43.51
C ASP A 149 -43.51 11.72 43.35
N TRP A 150 -44.25 10.63 43.43
CA TRP A 150 -45.69 10.60 43.24
C TRP A 150 -46.46 10.53 44.57
N SER A 151 -45.84 10.93 45.69
CA SER A 151 -46.49 10.86 47.01
C SER A 151 -47.52 11.97 47.25
N SER A 152 -47.41 13.10 46.53
CA SER A 152 -48.38 14.21 46.56
C SER A 152 -49.70 13.83 45.88
N LEU A 153 -50.82 14.24 46.47
CA LEU A 153 -52.14 14.22 45.82
C LEU A 153 -52.29 15.30 44.74
N GLN A 154 -51.39 16.28 44.73
CA GLN A 154 -51.39 17.39 43.78
C GLN A 154 -50.18 17.31 42.84
N VAL A 155 -50.46 17.24 41.54
CA VAL A 155 -49.46 17.08 40.46
C VAL A 155 -48.57 18.30 40.24
N ASP A 156 -48.91 19.44 40.83
CA ASP A 156 -48.12 20.67 40.87
C ASP A 156 -47.34 20.84 42.18
N HIS A 157 -47.47 19.94 43.16
CA HIS A 157 -46.75 20.04 44.44
C HIS A 157 -45.68 18.97 44.61
N CYS A 158 -44.61 19.32 45.32
CA CYS A 158 -43.59 18.38 45.77
C CYS A 158 -44.15 17.45 46.85
N GLY A 159 -43.97 16.13 46.68
CA GLY A 159 -44.43 15.14 47.66
C GLY A 159 -43.73 15.19 49.03
N ARG A 160 -42.55 15.80 49.11
CA ARG A 160 -41.76 15.88 50.36
C ARG A 160 -41.98 17.16 51.16
N CYS A 161 -41.89 18.32 50.51
CA CYS A 161 -41.96 19.63 51.17
C CYS A 161 -43.21 20.44 50.83
N ALA A 162 -44.13 19.89 50.02
CA ALA A 162 -45.35 20.56 49.56
C ALA A 162 -45.10 21.91 48.84
N PHE A 163 -43.89 22.15 48.32
CA PHE A 163 -43.61 23.33 47.51
C PHE A 163 -44.42 23.29 46.21
N ASP A 164 -45.09 24.41 45.87
CA ASP A 164 -45.80 24.60 44.60
C ASP A 164 -44.80 24.80 43.46
N LEU A 165 -44.66 23.77 42.63
CA LEU A 165 -43.74 23.74 41.50
C LEU A 165 -44.04 24.84 40.47
N LYS A 166 -45.28 25.35 40.39
CA LYS A 166 -45.64 26.46 39.47
C LYS A 166 -44.93 27.76 39.82
N GLN A 167 -44.40 27.90 41.04
CA GLN A 167 -43.69 29.09 41.48
C GLN A 167 -42.20 29.09 41.10
N ALA A 168 -41.64 27.96 40.67
CA ALA A 168 -40.24 27.85 40.34
C ALA A 168 -39.87 28.48 38.98
N GLU A 169 -38.62 28.91 38.83
CA GLU A 169 -38.12 29.43 37.56
C GLU A 169 -38.02 28.34 36.49
N THR A 170 -38.18 28.73 35.23
CA THR A 170 -38.28 27.80 34.10
C THR A 170 -37.13 27.98 33.12
N THR A 171 -36.48 26.88 32.76
CA THR A 171 -35.45 26.86 31.72
C THR A 171 -36.09 26.50 30.38
N SER A 172 -36.06 27.40 29.40
CA SER A 172 -36.64 27.17 28.07
C SER A 172 -35.64 26.56 27.09
N VAL A 173 -36.13 25.67 26.23
CA VAL A 173 -35.40 25.11 25.10
C VAL A 173 -35.22 26.19 24.02
N PRO A 174 -33.98 26.42 23.54
CA PRO A 174 -33.71 27.41 22.49
C PRO A 174 -34.55 27.18 21.23
N THR A 175 -35.14 28.26 20.69
CA THR A 175 -36.06 28.21 19.54
C THR A 175 -35.45 27.52 18.31
N LYS A 176 -34.15 27.71 18.07
CA LYS A 176 -33.40 27.10 16.95
C LYS A 176 -33.35 25.56 16.96
N LEU A 177 -33.57 24.94 18.13
CA LEU A 177 -33.54 23.47 18.29
C LEU A 177 -34.95 22.86 18.14
N ARG A 178 -36.00 23.65 18.37
CA ARG A 178 -37.39 23.18 18.47
C ARG A 178 -37.88 22.41 17.24
N PRO A 179 -37.58 22.78 15.97
CA PRO A 179 -38.02 22.00 14.81
C PRO A 179 -37.46 20.56 14.81
N SER A 180 -36.16 20.42 15.06
CA SER A 180 -35.48 19.11 15.14
C SER A 180 -35.98 18.30 16.33
N LEU A 181 -36.22 18.95 17.46
CA LEU A 181 -36.75 18.31 18.66
C LEU A 181 -38.23 17.92 18.54
N ALA A 182 -39.04 18.67 17.78
CA ALA A 182 -40.42 18.33 17.48
C ALA A 182 -40.50 17.03 16.66
N PHE A 183 -39.57 16.84 15.72
CA PHE A 183 -39.42 15.57 15.01
C PHE A 183 -39.12 14.42 15.99
N MET A 184 -38.14 14.59 16.87
CA MET A 184 -37.77 13.58 17.88
C MET A 184 -38.92 13.23 18.83
N ALA A 185 -39.62 14.23 19.35
CA ALA A 185 -40.79 14.02 20.20
C ALA A 185 -41.98 13.41 19.44
N GLY A 186 -42.09 13.66 18.14
CA GLY A 186 -43.08 13.02 17.28
C GLY A 186 -42.86 11.51 17.16
N LEU A 187 -41.60 11.07 17.02
CA LEU A 187 -41.24 9.65 16.93
C LEU A 187 -41.60 8.85 18.20
N LEU A 188 -41.66 9.52 19.35
CA LEU A 188 -42.03 8.91 20.64
C LEU A 188 -43.47 9.24 21.09
N ASN A 189 -44.30 9.82 20.24
CA ASN A 189 -45.66 10.18 20.62
C ASN A 189 -46.48 8.92 20.99
N ARG A 190 -47.35 9.02 22.00
CA ARG A 190 -48.26 7.92 22.37
C ARG A 190 -49.22 7.58 21.22
N ASP A 191 -49.71 8.58 20.50
CA ASP A 191 -50.57 8.41 19.33
C ASP A 191 -49.78 7.88 18.13
N ARG A 192 -50.14 6.67 17.70
CA ARG A 192 -49.56 5.99 16.54
C ARG A 192 -49.61 6.82 15.27
N SER A 193 -50.68 7.57 15.04
CA SER A 193 -50.82 8.40 13.83
C SER A 193 -49.80 9.54 13.82
N LYS A 194 -49.51 10.11 14.99
CA LYS A 194 -48.49 11.16 15.15
C LYS A 194 -47.08 10.59 15.00
N ARG A 195 -46.82 9.38 15.52
CA ARG A 195 -45.54 8.68 15.29
C ARG A 195 -45.31 8.41 13.81
N GLU A 196 -46.34 7.94 13.12
CA GLU A 196 -46.25 7.67 11.69
C GLU A 196 -46.01 8.95 10.89
N ALA A 197 -46.74 10.02 11.19
CA ALA A 197 -46.52 11.32 10.56
C ALA A 197 -45.10 11.86 10.79
N ALA A 198 -44.50 11.60 11.96
CA ALA A 198 -43.10 11.94 12.22
C ALA A 198 -42.15 11.05 11.40
N ARG A 199 -42.38 9.74 11.35
CA ARG A 199 -41.59 8.80 10.54
C ARG A 199 -41.58 9.16 9.05
N GLN A 200 -42.71 9.60 8.50
CA GLN A 200 -42.81 10.00 7.09
C GLN A 200 -41.96 11.22 6.73
N LYS A 201 -41.56 12.04 7.73
CA LYS A 201 -40.60 13.15 7.52
C LYS A 201 -39.17 12.66 7.32
N ALA A 202 -38.84 11.43 7.72
CA ALA A 202 -37.53 10.85 7.49
C ALA A 202 -37.35 10.47 5.99
N PRO A 203 -36.11 10.49 5.48
CA PRO A 203 -35.78 9.98 4.15
C PRO A 203 -36.22 8.52 3.94
N ALA A 204 -36.38 8.13 2.67
CA ALA A 204 -37.00 6.85 2.29
C ALA A 204 -36.30 5.63 2.92
N GLU A 205 -35.00 5.70 3.11
CA GLU A 205 -34.12 4.69 3.70
C GLU A 205 -34.49 4.37 5.15
N PHE A 206 -35.07 5.34 5.88
CA PHE A 206 -35.49 5.16 7.27
C PHE A 206 -36.98 4.82 7.41
N ARG A 207 -37.79 4.97 6.35
CA ARG A 207 -39.25 4.79 6.44
C ARG A 207 -39.68 3.35 6.71
N SER A 208 -38.86 2.36 6.35
CA SER A 208 -39.11 0.95 6.65
C SER A 208 -38.80 0.56 8.10
N ILE A 209 -38.15 1.45 8.85
CA ILE A 209 -37.69 1.23 10.22
C ILE A 209 -38.76 1.73 11.21
N SER A 210 -38.84 1.14 12.41
CA SER A 210 -39.75 1.61 13.46
C SER A 210 -39.40 3.05 13.89
N PRO A 211 -40.39 3.92 14.20
CA PRO A 211 -40.14 5.27 14.74
C PRO A 211 -39.19 5.28 15.95
N PHE A 212 -39.28 4.28 16.82
CA PHE A 212 -38.45 4.13 18.02
C PHE A 212 -36.99 3.88 17.68
N MET A 213 -36.73 3.13 16.61
CA MET A 213 -35.38 2.84 16.11
C MET A 213 -34.79 4.06 15.39
N ILE A 214 -35.60 4.82 14.66
CA ILE A 214 -35.18 6.11 14.07
C ILE A 214 -34.75 7.08 15.17
N PHE A 215 -35.50 7.13 16.29
CA PHE A 215 -35.12 7.94 17.45
C PHE A 215 -33.75 7.51 18.00
N ASP A 216 -33.52 6.21 18.19
CA ASP A 216 -32.26 5.69 18.72
C ASP A 216 -31.08 5.97 17.77
N LEU A 217 -31.28 5.80 16.46
CA LEU A 217 -30.29 6.15 15.44
C LEU A 217 -29.95 7.64 15.48
N ALA A 218 -30.95 8.52 15.57
CA ALA A 218 -30.72 9.96 15.69
C ALA A 218 -29.92 10.29 16.96
N ALA A 219 -30.30 9.72 18.10
CA ALA A 219 -29.58 9.95 19.35
C ALA A 219 -28.10 9.52 19.25
N LEU A 220 -27.82 8.38 18.59
CA LEU A 220 -26.46 7.92 18.33
C LEU A 220 -25.71 8.82 17.34
N PHE A 221 -26.35 9.29 16.28
CA PHE A 221 -25.74 10.22 15.33
C PHE A 221 -25.38 11.55 15.99
N GLY A 222 -26.26 12.06 16.86
CA GLY A 222 -25.98 13.26 17.65
C GLY A 222 -24.74 13.11 18.52
N ARG A 223 -24.61 11.96 19.21
CA ARG A 223 -23.43 11.65 20.03
C ARG A 223 -22.16 11.43 19.21
N ALA A 224 -22.25 10.72 18.10
CA ALA A 224 -21.10 10.46 17.24
C ALA A 224 -20.52 11.74 16.64
N ALA A 225 -21.38 12.75 16.42
CA ALA A 225 -20.99 14.06 15.89
C ALA A 225 -20.44 15.02 16.97
N ASP A 226 -20.48 14.65 18.25
CA ASP A 226 -20.01 15.46 19.37
C ASP A 226 -18.83 14.76 20.08
N PRO A 227 -17.57 15.20 19.86
CA PRO A 227 -16.37 14.57 20.41
C PRO A 227 -16.36 14.50 21.95
N ASP A 228 -16.96 15.48 22.62
CA ASP A 228 -16.94 15.59 24.09
C ASP A 228 -17.88 14.57 24.75
N GLN A 229 -18.81 13.97 23.98
CA GLN A 229 -19.83 13.04 24.46
C GLN A 229 -19.47 11.56 24.24
N VAL A 230 -18.31 11.24 23.65
CA VAL A 230 -17.91 9.87 23.28
C VAL A 230 -17.42 9.05 24.49
N GLY A 231 -16.87 9.70 25.52
CA GLY A 231 -16.19 9.06 26.65
C GLY A 231 -17.06 8.23 27.61
N GLY A 232 -18.38 8.22 27.46
CA GLY A 232 -19.32 7.64 28.42
C GLY A 232 -19.69 6.16 28.26
N PHE A 233 -19.13 5.44 27.27
CA PHE A 233 -19.57 4.07 26.93
C PHE A 233 -18.79 2.92 27.59
N TYR A 234 -17.87 3.20 28.51
CA TYR A 234 -17.14 2.19 29.27
C TYR A 234 -18.06 1.54 30.33
N GLY A 235 -18.86 0.56 29.91
CA GLY A 235 -19.73 -0.21 30.80
C GLY A 235 -21.01 -0.59 30.08
N GLY A 236 -20.93 -1.62 29.22
CA GLY A 236 -22.02 -2.04 28.35
C GLY A 236 -23.37 -2.18 29.06
N SER A 237 -24.21 -1.15 28.97
CA SER A 237 -25.67 -1.27 29.07
C SER A 237 -26.36 0.07 28.87
N ARG A 238 -27.21 0.09 27.83
CA ARG A 238 -28.40 0.92 27.60
C ARG A 238 -28.22 2.20 26.76
N LEU A 239 -28.76 2.11 25.55
CA LEU A 239 -29.32 3.21 24.74
C LEU A 239 -30.34 4.08 25.49
N HIS A 240 -30.81 3.63 26.65
CA HIS A 240 -31.74 4.31 27.54
C HIS A 240 -30.97 5.09 28.61
N THR A 241 -30.08 5.99 28.18
CA THR A 241 -29.53 6.99 29.10
C THR A 241 -30.67 7.96 29.45
N GLU A 242 -30.87 8.23 30.74
CA GLU A 242 -31.88 9.20 31.18
C GLU A 242 -31.51 10.59 30.65
N GLY A 243 -32.46 11.25 30.00
CA GLY A 243 -32.40 12.64 29.58
C GLY A 243 -31.27 12.98 28.62
N TYR A 244 -31.43 12.70 27.33
CA TYR A 244 -30.50 13.26 26.34
C TYR A 244 -30.53 14.79 26.38
N GLU A 245 -29.37 15.43 26.26
CA GLU A 245 -29.31 16.86 26.11
C GLU A 245 -30.06 17.30 24.83
N PRO A 246 -30.90 18.35 24.88
CA PRO A 246 -31.65 18.80 23.70
C PRO A 246 -30.76 19.13 22.48
N ALA A 247 -29.53 19.61 22.70
CA ALA A 247 -28.59 19.89 21.62
C ALA A 247 -28.18 18.61 20.86
N VAL A 248 -27.86 17.53 21.58
CA VAL A 248 -27.47 16.24 21.02
C VAL A 248 -28.63 15.63 20.21
N LEU A 249 -29.85 15.61 20.75
CA LEU A 249 -31.02 15.12 20.01
C LEU A 249 -31.31 15.94 18.75
N ALA A 250 -31.18 17.27 18.84
CA ALA A 250 -31.39 18.15 17.70
C ALA A 250 -30.35 17.93 16.61
N GLN A 251 -29.07 17.74 16.97
CA GLN A 251 -27.99 17.45 16.04
C GLN A 251 -28.24 16.12 15.32
N GLY A 252 -28.57 15.07 16.07
CA GLY A 252 -28.93 13.76 15.53
C GLY A 252 -30.10 13.79 14.56
N ALA A 253 -31.17 14.50 14.94
CA ALA A 253 -32.34 14.70 14.08
C ALA A 253 -31.99 15.41 12.77
N ARG A 254 -31.12 16.43 12.80
CA ARG A 254 -30.66 17.11 11.57
C ARG A 254 -29.88 16.17 10.67
N ILE A 255 -29.04 15.30 11.23
CA ILE A 255 -28.29 14.31 10.45
C ILE A 255 -29.25 13.34 9.73
N ILE A 256 -30.30 12.85 10.41
CA ILE A 256 -31.32 11.99 9.78
C ILE A 256 -32.12 12.76 8.73
N LEU A 257 -32.63 13.95 9.06
CA LEU A 257 -33.52 14.70 8.17
C LEU A 257 -32.83 15.19 6.89
N ASP A 258 -31.52 15.42 6.93
CA ASP A 258 -30.70 15.86 5.79
C ASP A 258 -29.91 14.72 5.15
N TYR A 259 -30.17 13.46 5.51
CA TYR A 259 -29.59 12.31 4.84
C TYR A 259 -30.13 12.23 3.38
N PRO A 260 -29.29 11.92 2.37
CA PRO A 260 -27.89 11.48 2.45
C PRO A 260 -26.83 12.59 2.48
N ALA A 261 -27.21 13.86 2.29
CA ALA A 261 -26.25 14.97 2.19
C ALA A 261 -25.45 15.19 3.48
N SER A 262 -26.06 14.95 4.64
CA SER A 262 -25.39 14.97 5.95
C SER A 262 -24.22 13.98 6.02
N PHE A 263 -24.40 12.75 5.52
CA PHE A 263 -23.35 11.73 5.49
C PHE A 263 -22.24 12.09 4.51
N CYS A 264 -22.57 12.65 3.34
CA CYS A 264 -21.56 13.17 2.41
C CYS A 264 -20.63 14.21 3.07
N ARG A 265 -21.21 15.16 3.82
CA ARG A 265 -20.42 16.20 4.52
C ARG A 265 -19.60 15.63 5.67
N LEU A 266 -20.16 14.70 6.45
CA LEU A 266 -19.45 14.03 7.55
C LEU A 266 -18.36 13.08 7.04
N ALA A 267 -18.46 12.62 5.80
CA ALA A 267 -17.47 11.81 5.10
C ALA A 267 -16.41 12.64 4.36
N GLU A 268 -16.38 13.97 4.52
CA GLU A 268 -15.56 14.88 3.72
C GLU A 268 -14.11 14.38 3.55
N ARG A 269 -13.82 14.09 2.28
CA ARG A 269 -12.64 13.38 1.79
C ARG A 269 -11.45 14.33 1.79
N ARG A 270 -10.65 14.34 2.84
CA ARG A 270 -9.26 14.78 2.68
C ARG A 270 -8.46 13.62 2.08
N PRO A 271 -7.76 13.81 0.94
CA PRO A 271 -6.79 12.83 0.50
C PRO A 271 -5.74 12.73 1.61
N ASN A 272 -5.76 11.61 2.35
CA ASN A 272 -4.94 11.29 3.52
C ASN A 272 -5.50 11.57 4.94
N SER A 273 -6.80 11.83 5.17
CA SER A 273 -7.33 11.82 6.55
C SER A 273 -7.65 10.41 7.05
N THR A 274 -7.48 10.22 8.36
CA THR A 274 -8.05 9.09 9.12
C THR A 274 -9.57 9.07 8.98
N THR A 275 -10.19 7.93 9.33
CA THR A 275 -11.66 7.81 9.46
C THR A 275 -12.21 9.02 10.20
N SER A 276 -13.27 9.64 9.69
CA SER A 276 -13.97 10.71 10.40
C SER A 276 -14.36 10.18 11.79
N ASP A 277 -14.10 10.96 12.84
CA ASP A 277 -14.41 10.56 14.22
C ASP A 277 -15.87 10.11 14.34
N PHE A 278 -16.76 10.74 13.57
CA PHE A 278 -18.15 10.34 13.42
C PHE A 278 -18.32 8.85 13.06
N PHE A 279 -17.72 8.37 11.97
CA PHE A 279 -17.85 6.97 11.53
C PHE A 279 -17.10 5.99 12.44
N ALA A 280 -15.98 6.41 13.02
CA ALA A 280 -15.27 5.62 14.03
C ALA A 280 -16.16 5.35 15.25
N ASN A 281 -16.80 6.41 15.76
CA ASN A 281 -17.74 6.34 16.88
C ASN A 281 -18.96 5.47 16.55
N LEU A 282 -19.54 5.62 15.34
CA LEU A 282 -20.66 4.78 14.91
C LEU A 282 -20.31 3.29 14.84
N ARG A 283 -19.11 2.92 14.37
CA ARG A 283 -18.66 1.52 14.38
C ARG A 283 -18.52 0.98 15.79
N GLN A 284 -18.00 1.80 16.72
CA GLN A 284 -17.93 1.41 18.13
C GLN A 284 -19.33 1.17 18.71
N PHE A 285 -20.28 2.07 18.46
CA PHE A 285 -21.67 1.90 18.90
C PHE A 285 -22.33 0.67 18.26
N GLY A 286 -22.08 0.43 16.97
CA GLY A 286 -22.63 -0.72 16.25
C GLY A 286 -22.21 -2.07 16.82
N ARG A 287 -20.99 -2.16 17.39
CA ARG A 287 -20.49 -3.37 18.08
C ARG A 287 -21.12 -3.56 19.46
N LEU A 288 -21.47 -2.48 20.14
CA LEU A 288 -21.90 -2.51 21.55
C LEU A 288 -23.43 -2.60 21.73
N LEU A 289 -24.22 -2.29 20.69
CA LEU A 289 -25.66 -2.07 20.82
C LEU A 289 -26.48 -2.94 19.86
N ALA A 290 -26.78 -4.18 20.25
CA ALA A 290 -27.91 -4.92 19.66
C ALA A 290 -29.22 -4.33 20.22
N PRO A 291 -30.22 -3.91 19.39
CA PRO A 291 -30.51 -4.29 18.00
C PRO A 291 -30.11 -3.28 16.90
N VAL A 292 -29.71 -2.05 17.27
CA VAL A 292 -29.40 -0.96 16.33
C VAL A 292 -28.12 -1.23 15.52
N GLY A 293 -27.24 -2.08 16.05
CA GLY A 293 -25.91 -2.34 15.52
C GLY A 293 -25.86 -2.89 14.10
N ARG A 294 -26.83 -3.73 13.69
CA ARG A 294 -26.85 -4.25 12.32
C ARG A 294 -27.16 -3.15 11.31
N GLN A 295 -28.23 -2.37 11.55
CA GLN A 295 -28.59 -1.26 10.66
C GLN A 295 -27.51 -0.18 10.60
N LEU A 296 -26.87 0.12 11.73
CA LEU A 296 -25.71 1.02 11.76
C LEU A 296 -24.55 0.47 10.95
N THR A 297 -24.24 -0.82 11.09
CA THR A 297 -23.15 -1.45 10.36
C THR A 297 -23.42 -1.43 8.85
N ASP A 298 -24.65 -1.74 8.42
CA ASP A 298 -25.04 -1.70 7.00
C ASP A 298 -24.97 -0.28 6.44
N LEU A 299 -25.50 0.71 7.17
CA LEU A 299 -25.41 2.13 6.79
C LEU A 299 -23.94 2.57 6.69
N VAL A 300 -23.12 2.28 7.70
CA VAL A 300 -21.70 2.66 7.68
C VAL A 300 -20.95 1.96 6.55
N ASN A 301 -21.21 0.67 6.28
CA ASN A 301 -20.54 -0.07 5.22
C ASN A 301 -20.93 0.42 3.82
N ASN A 302 -22.16 0.89 3.63
CA ASN A 302 -22.58 1.48 2.35
C ASN A 302 -21.86 2.80 2.03
N TRP A 303 -21.49 3.56 3.07
CA TRP A 303 -20.78 4.84 2.93
C TRP A 303 -19.25 4.69 3.03
N GLU A 304 -18.76 3.69 3.76
CA GLU A 304 -17.34 3.33 3.91
C GLU A 304 -17.13 1.79 3.75
N PRO A 305 -17.18 1.24 2.52
CA PRO A 305 -17.09 -0.21 2.28
C PRO A 305 -15.71 -0.81 2.53
N VAL A 306 -14.64 0.00 2.47
CA VAL A 306 -13.26 -0.44 2.73
C VAL A 306 -12.80 0.12 4.07
N ALA A 307 -12.74 -0.74 5.09
CA ALA A 307 -12.15 -0.43 6.38
C ALA A 307 -10.75 0.18 6.16
N HIS A 308 -10.60 1.45 6.54
CA HIS A 308 -9.39 2.22 6.24
C HIS A 308 -8.14 1.62 6.90
N GLY A 309 -7.00 1.75 6.21
CA GLY A 309 -5.71 1.18 6.57
C GLY A 309 -4.80 1.05 5.33
N PRO A 310 -3.64 0.39 5.46
CA PRO A 310 -2.68 0.19 4.35
C PRO A 310 -3.30 -0.41 3.08
N SER A 311 -4.33 -1.26 3.22
CA SER A 311 -5.04 -1.88 2.10
C SER A 311 -5.82 -0.90 1.23
N ARG A 312 -6.36 0.19 1.79
CA ARG A 312 -7.05 1.23 1.02
C ARG A 312 -6.07 2.08 0.22
N LEU A 313 -4.97 2.49 0.86
CA LEU A 313 -3.89 3.22 0.17
C LEU A 313 -3.29 2.38 -0.96
N LYS A 314 -3.15 1.08 -0.73
CA LYS A 314 -2.74 0.12 -1.75
C LYS A 314 -3.71 0.13 -2.93
N HIS A 315 -5.01 -0.04 -2.68
CA HIS A 315 -6.02 -0.08 -3.73
C HIS A 315 -6.10 1.22 -4.55
N ASN A 316 -6.13 2.38 -3.90
CA ASN A 316 -6.16 3.67 -4.60
C ASN A 316 -4.91 3.87 -5.48
N ARG A 317 -3.74 3.46 -5.00
CA ARG A 317 -2.48 3.58 -5.77
C ARG A 317 -2.43 2.60 -6.93
N GLU A 318 -2.99 1.40 -6.76
CA GLU A 318 -3.19 0.44 -7.84
C GLU A 318 -4.16 0.98 -8.92
N GLU A 319 -5.25 1.64 -8.52
CA GLU A 319 -6.18 2.31 -9.45
C GLU A 319 -5.53 3.50 -10.17
N GLU A 320 -4.64 4.24 -9.49
CA GLU A 320 -3.80 5.29 -10.09
C GLU A 320 -2.67 4.73 -10.97
N GLY A 321 -2.56 3.41 -11.11
CA GLY A 321 -1.57 2.74 -11.95
C GLY A 321 -0.14 2.77 -11.40
N GLN A 322 0.04 3.08 -10.11
CA GLN A 322 1.36 3.08 -9.47
C GLN A 322 1.85 1.66 -9.21
N TRP A 323 3.16 1.47 -9.29
CA TRP A 323 3.81 0.18 -9.06
C TRP A 323 4.47 0.13 -7.69
N THR A 324 4.49 -1.06 -7.12
CA THR A 324 5.23 -1.41 -5.92
C THR A 324 6.71 -1.64 -6.23
N LEU A 325 7.55 -1.59 -5.18
CA LEU A 325 8.99 -1.92 -5.29
C LEU A 325 9.24 -3.27 -5.99
N ARG A 326 8.39 -4.28 -5.73
CA ARG A 326 8.53 -5.62 -6.32
C ARG A 326 8.23 -5.60 -7.82
N GLU A 327 7.16 -4.93 -8.23
CA GLU A 327 6.79 -4.81 -9.64
C GLU A 327 7.85 -4.05 -10.42
N VAL A 328 8.41 -2.97 -9.86
CA VAL A 328 9.55 -2.27 -10.46
C VAL A 328 10.77 -3.18 -10.58
N ALA A 329 11.12 -3.92 -9.52
CA ALA A 329 12.28 -4.82 -9.55
C ALA A 329 12.13 -5.93 -10.61
N GLU A 330 10.95 -6.53 -10.69
CA GLU A 330 10.61 -7.54 -11.70
C GLU A 330 10.67 -6.96 -13.12
N HIS A 331 10.08 -5.78 -13.32
CA HIS A 331 10.05 -5.09 -14.60
C HIS A 331 11.45 -4.71 -15.11
N LEU A 332 12.34 -4.29 -14.20
CA LEU A 332 13.73 -3.94 -14.48
C LEU A 332 14.66 -5.17 -14.59
N GLY A 333 14.22 -6.34 -14.11
CA GLY A 333 15.03 -7.55 -14.03
C GLY A 333 16.17 -7.45 -13.01
N VAL A 334 15.96 -6.76 -11.90
CA VAL A 334 16.93 -6.53 -10.82
C VAL A 334 16.38 -6.96 -9.47
N GLN A 335 17.20 -6.96 -8.41
CA GLN A 335 16.76 -7.27 -7.06
C GLN A 335 16.11 -6.07 -6.36
N ASN A 336 15.24 -6.30 -5.38
CA ASN A 336 14.62 -5.23 -4.58
C ASN A 336 15.68 -4.34 -3.87
N SER A 337 16.80 -4.91 -3.45
CA SER A 337 17.93 -4.18 -2.85
C SER A 337 18.53 -3.16 -3.82
N GLN A 338 18.65 -3.54 -5.09
CA GLN A 338 19.17 -2.69 -6.15
C GLN A 338 18.23 -1.52 -6.46
N VAL A 339 16.91 -1.76 -6.48
CA VAL A 339 15.93 -0.66 -6.63
C VAL A 339 16.01 0.31 -5.46
N ARG A 340 16.22 -0.17 -4.24
CA ARG A 340 16.44 0.71 -3.07
C ARG A 340 17.69 1.55 -3.20
N SER A 341 18.80 0.97 -3.65
CA SER A 341 20.02 1.74 -3.92
C SER A 341 19.83 2.82 -4.97
N LEU A 342 18.99 2.58 -6.00
CA LEU A 342 18.62 3.63 -6.96
C LEU A 342 17.81 4.76 -6.31
N VAL A 343 16.89 4.44 -5.40
CA VAL A 343 16.12 5.46 -4.65
C VAL A 343 17.02 6.25 -3.71
N GLU A 344 17.92 5.58 -2.98
CA GLU A 344 18.87 6.22 -2.06
C GLU A 344 19.85 7.15 -2.79
N ALA A 345 20.20 6.83 -4.04
CA ALA A 345 21.03 7.65 -4.90
C ALA A 345 20.26 8.73 -5.70
N ASP A 346 18.95 8.87 -5.47
CA ASP A 346 18.05 9.81 -6.17
C ASP A 346 18.04 9.61 -7.70
N LEU A 347 18.19 8.36 -8.15
CA LEU A 347 18.24 7.99 -9.56
C LEU A 347 16.90 7.51 -10.11
N ILE A 348 15.96 7.19 -9.22
CA ILE A 348 14.57 6.86 -9.54
C ILE A 348 13.66 7.52 -8.50
N ALA A 349 12.68 8.28 -8.96
CA ALA A 349 11.76 8.96 -8.06
C ALA A 349 10.79 7.95 -7.42
N ALA A 350 10.74 7.93 -6.10
CA ALA A 350 9.77 7.17 -5.32
C ALA A 350 8.91 8.12 -4.49
N SER A 351 7.64 7.78 -4.29
CA SER A 351 6.81 8.48 -3.32
C SER A 351 7.41 8.40 -1.92
N THR A 352 7.37 9.52 -1.17
CA THR A 352 7.82 9.55 0.22
C THR A 352 7.04 8.54 1.05
N SER A 353 7.76 7.60 1.66
CA SER A 353 7.20 6.65 2.61
C SER A 353 6.57 7.38 3.79
N ARG A 354 5.30 7.09 4.09
CA ARG A 354 4.64 7.55 5.33
C ARG A 354 4.09 6.34 6.09
N GLY A 355 4.56 6.17 7.32
CA GLY A 355 4.15 5.12 8.26
C GLY A 355 5.21 4.88 9.31
N ALA A 356 4.83 4.80 10.59
CA ALA A 356 5.76 4.60 11.71
C ALA A 356 6.31 3.17 11.79
N GLU A 357 5.58 2.16 11.28
CA GLU A 357 5.94 0.74 11.39
C GLU A 357 6.23 0.04 10.04
N ARG A 358 5.64 0.49 8.93
CA ARG A 358 5.86 -0.09 7.59
C ARG A 358 5.88 0.99 6.50
N SER A 359 7.03 1.14 5.84
CA SER A 359 7.22 2.02 4.70
C SER A 359 7.04 1.27 3.37
N TYR A 360 5.91 1.51 2.69
CA TYR A 360 5.73 1.07 1.30
C TYR A 360 6.16 2.20 0.35
N GLN A 361 7.14 1.93 -0.50
CA GLN A 361 7.55 2.82 -1.59
C GLN A 361 6.74 2.49 -2.85
N TRP A 362 6.21 3.53 -3.49
CA TRP A 362 5.44 3.44 -4.73
C TRP A 362 6.06 4.30 -5.81
N PHE A 363 5.98 3.82 -7.04
CA PHE A 363 6.67 4.34 -8.20
C PHE A 363 5.69 4.58 -9.34
N LEU A 364 5.97 5.60 -10.15
CA LEU A 364 5.26 5.79 -11.41
C LEU A 364 5.85 4.84 -12.46
N PRO A 365 5.02 4.19 -13.31
CA PRO A 365 5.51 3.31 -14.38
C PRO A 365 6.52 3.99 -15.31
N GLU A 366 6.33 5.29 -15.58
CA GLU A 366 7.19 6.11 -16.45
C GLU A 366 8.64 6.16 -15.95
N GLU A 367 8.85 6.23 -14.63
CA GLU A 367 10.19 6.22 -14.03
C GLU A 367 10.86 4.86 -14.19
N ALA A 368 10.11 3.77 -14.02
CA ALA A 368 10.62 2.43 -14.23
C ALA A 368 10.99 2.18 -15.70
N GLU A 369 10.17 2.64 -16.64
CA GLU A 369 10.45 2.53 -18.08
C GLU A 369 11.69 3.34 -18.49
N ARG A 370 11.87 4.56 -17.95
CA ARG A 370 13.08 5.37 -18.17
C ARG A 370 14.33 4.61 -17.75
N VAL A 371 14.33 4.05 -16.55
CA VAL A 371 15.45 3.25 -16.01
C VAL A 371 15.68 2.00 -16.86
N LYS A 372 14.62 1.33 -17.31
CA LYS A 372 14.72 0.16 -18.18
C LYS A 372 15.36 0.47 -19.53
N ALA A 373 14.98 1.59 -20.14
CA ALA A 373 15.57 2.04 -21.41
C ALA A 373 17.09 2.28 -21.28
N ILE A 374 17.52 2.92 -20.19
CA ILE A 374 18.94 3.11 -19.88
C ILE A 374 19.65 1.76 -19.73
N LEU A 375 19.05 0.84 -18.98
CA LEU A 375 19.59 -0.49 -18.75
C LEU A 375 19.68 -1.33 -20.02
N ALA A 376 18.72 -1.20 -20.94
CA ALA A 376 18.73 -1.88 -22.25
C ALA A 376 19.86 -1.36 -23.16
N GLY A 377 20.27 -0.10 -22.99
CA GLY A 377 21.37 0.52 -23.73
C GLY A 377 22.77 0.04 -23.34
N ARG A 378 22.91 -0.79 -22.29
CA ARG A 378 24.21 -1.28 -21.81
C ARG A 378 24.60 -2.64 -22.40
N ILE A 379 25.90 -2.90 -22.41
CA ILE A 379 26.48 -4.22 -22.66
C ILE A 379 27.68 -4.44 -21.74
N SER A 380 27.76 -5.64 -21.14
CA SER A 380 28.88 -6.00 -20.24
C SER A 380 30.17 -6.29 -21.04
N LEU A 381 31.34 -6.20 -20.39
CA LEU A 381 32.62 -6.59 -21.01
C LEU A 381 32.60 -8.00 -21.60
N ALA A 382 32.03 -8.98 -20.89
CA ALA A 382 31.98 -10.36 -21.34
C ALA A 382 31.10 -10.52 -22.59
N THR A 383 29.91 -9.92 -22.59
CA THR A 383 29.02 -9.94 -23.76
C THR A 383 29.65 -9.18 -24.92
N LEU A 384 30.28 -8.04 -24.66
CA LEU A 384 30.95 -7.23 -25.68
C LEU A 384 32.14 -7.98 -26.31
N SER A 385 32.95 -8.65 -25.48
CA SER A 385 34.03 -9.54 -25.92
C SER A 385 33.52 -10.62 -26.86
N GLN A 386 32.39 -11.25 -26.54
CA GLN A 386 31.74 -12.23 -27.40
C GLN A 386 31.17 -11.61 -28.68
N THR A 387 30.51 -10.45 -28.59
CA THR A 387 29.89 -9.74 -29.71
C THR A 387 30.92 -9.27 -30.73
N LEU A 388 31.99 -8.63 -30.29
CA LEU A 388 33.09 -8.17 -31.15
C LEU A 388 34.05 -9.30 -31.54
N GLY A 389 34.08 -10.39 -30.74
CA GLY A 389 35.06 -11.46 -30.87
C GLY A 389 36.46 -11.02 -30.47
N LEU A 390 36.57 -10.11 -29.51
CA LEU A 390 37.85 -9.57 -29.04
C LEU A 390 38.11 -10.00 -27.60
N PRO A 391 39.36 -10.35 -27.22
CA PRO A 391 39.68 -10.61 -25.82
C PRO A 391 39.56 -9.32 -24.99
N ALA A 392 39.39 -9.44 -23.66
CA ALA A 392 39.23 -8.28 -22.78
C ALA A 392 40.36 -7.25 -22.92
N PRO A 393 41.66 -7.63 -22.96
CA PRO A 393 42.74 -6.67 -23.24
C PRO A 393 42.64 -5.98 -24.60
N GLY A 394 41.97 -6.60 -25.58
CA GLY A 394 41.70 -5.97 -26.87
C GLY A 394 40.66 -4.87 -26.75
N ILE A 395 39.57 -5.13 -25.99
CA ILE A 395 38.54 -4.12 -25.71
C ILE A 395 39.10 -2.95 -24.90
N GLU A 396 39.94 -3.23 -23.90
CA GLU A 396 40.63 -2.22 -23.12
C GLU A 396 41.47 -1.28 -23.98
N GLN A 397 42.18 -1.82 -24.97
CA GLN A 397 42.93 -1.01 -25.94
C GLN A 397 41.99 -0.15 -26.81
N LEU A 398 40.81 -0.66 -27.18
CA LEU A 398 39.82 0.13 -27.93
C LEU A 398 39.30 1.30 -27.12
N VAL A 399 39.09 1.14 -25.81
CA VAL A 399 38.73 2.26 -24.93
C VAL A 399 39.86 3.28 -24.84
N THR A 400 41.09 2.81 -24.65
CA THR A 400 42.28 3.69 -24.53
C THR A 400 42.55 4.50 -25.79
N SER A 401 42.19 3.95 -26.95
CA SER A 401 42.31 4.62 -28.24
C SER A 401 41.10 5.52 -28.58
N GLY A 402 40.09 5.58 -27.71
CA GLY A 402 38.87 6.37 -27.93
C GLY A 402 37.90 5.76 -28.95
N LEU A 403 38.10 4.50 -29.35
CA LEU A 403 37.23 3.80 -30.29
C LEU A 403 35.97 3.22 -29.64
N LEU A 404 36.00 2.99 -28.32
CA LEU A 404 34.85 2.58 -27.52
C LEU A 404 34.80 3.40 -26.23
N HIS A 405 33.60 3.67 -25.73
CA HIS A 405 33.44 4.40 -24.46
C HIS A 405 32.78 3.55 -23.39
N LEU A 406 33.22 3.77 -22.14
CA LEU A 406 32.51 3.28 -20.97
C LEU A 406 31.16 3.97 -20.84
N ASN A 407 30.16 3.25 -20.38
CA ASN A 407 28.86 3.82 -20.08
C ASN A 407 28.92 4.57 -18.74
N ALA A 408 28.89 5.89 -18.81
CA ALA A 408 28.97 6.79 -17.65
C ALA A 408 27.61 7.08 -17.00
N ASP A 409 26.53 6.42 -17.42
CA ASP A 409 25.21 6.62 -16.84
C ASP A 409 25.18 6.20 -15.35
N SER A 410 24.70 7.09 -14.49
CA SER A 410 24.68 6.91 -13.05
C SER A 410 23.81 5.73 -12.60
N VAL A 411 22.73 5.41 -13.32
CA VAL A 411 21.88 4.23 -13.08
C VAL A 411 22.69 2.96 -13.31
N VAL A 412 23.50 2.94 -14.37
CA VAL A 412 24.32 1.79 -14.72
C VAL A 412 25.45 1.61 -13.71
N ALA A 413 26.11 2.70 -13.31
CA ALA A 413 27.17 2.69 -12.31
C ALA A 413 26.68 2.26 -10.92
N ALA A 414 25.45 2.65 -10.53
CA ALA A 414 24.86 2.25 -9.26
C ALA A 414 24.53 0.75 -9.18
N LEU A 415 24.22 0.13 -10.33
CA LEU A 415 23.76 -1.26 -10.39
C LEU A 415 24.84 -2.28 -10.73
N HIS A 416 25.90 -1.87 -11.43
CA HIS A 416 26.95 -2.75 -11.94
C HIS A 416 28.32 -2.23 -11.52
N SER A 417 29.07 -3.05 -10.79
CA SER A 417 30.42 -2.71 -10.33
C SER A 417 31.51 -2.90 -11.40
N GLY A 418 31.24 -3.70 -12.44
CA GLY A 418 32.18 -3.96 -13.53
C GLY A 418 31.98 -3.03 -14.73
N PRO A 419 32.98 -2.92 -15.64
CA PRO A 419 32.92 -2.04 -16.80
C PRO A 419 31.73 -2.37 -17.71
N GLN A 420 30.90 -1.35 -17.94
CA GLN A 420 29.77 -1.39 -18.87
C GLN A 420 30.04 -0.48 -20.05
N PHE A 421 29.49 -0.84 -21.21
CA PHE A 421 29.67 -0.12 -22.46
C PHE A 421 28.33 0.21 -23.08
N ARG A 422 28.33 1.14 -24.03
CA ARG A 422 27.14 1.47 -24.82
C ARG A 422 26.94 0.42 -25.92
N ARG A 423 25.80 -0.27 -25.88
CA ARG A 423 25.45 -1.31 -26.84
C ARG A 423 25.39 -0.77 -28.28
N ALA A 424 24.86 0.43 -28.46
CA ALA A 424 24.74 1.07 -29.77
C ALA A 424 26.12 1.31 -30.42
N GLU A 425 27.12 1.78 -29.65
CA GLU A 425 28.47 1.99 -30.15
C GLU A 425 29.12 0.67 -30.61
N ALA A 426 28.93 -0.40 -29.83
CA ALA A 426 29.45 -1.72 -30.17
C ALA A 426 28.84 -2.31 -31.45
N LEU A 427 27.52 -2.16 -31.62
CA LEU A 427 26.83 -2.64 -32.82
C LEU A 427 27.21 -1.81 -34.05
N LYS A 428 27.28 -0.49 -33.89
CA LYS A 428 27.74 0.41 -34.95
C LYS A 428 29.16 0.05 -35.41
N MET A 429 30.08 -0.23 -34.49
CA MET A 429 31.43 -0.65 -34.84
C MET A 429 31.43 -1.93 -35.71
N LEU A 430 30.58 -2.92 -35.39
CA LEU A 430 30.46 -4.12 -36.23
C LEU A 430 29.90 -3.80 -37.61
N GLU A 431 28.94 -2.89 -37.71
CA GLU A 431 28.37 -2.43 -38.97
C GLU A 431 29.43 -1.71 -39.81
N ASP A 432 30.21 -0.81 -39.20
CA ASP A 432 31.32 -0.11 -39.86
C ASP A 432 32.34 -1.11 -40.43
N PHE A 433 32.71 -2.14 -39.66
CA PHE A 433 33.60 -3.19 -40.14
C PHE A 433 33.00 -4.03 -41.27
N ARG A 434 31.70 -4.32 -41.24
CA ARG A 434 31.02 -5.02 -42.34
C ARG A 434 30.99 -4.19 -43.61
N ALA A 435 30.81 -2.88 -43.48
CA ALA A 435 30.81 -1.96 -44.61
C ALA A 435 32.20 -1.82 -45.25
N ILE A 436 33.26 -1.89 -44.43
CA ILE A 436 34.66 -1.80 -44.88
C ILE A 436 35.18 -3.15 -45.43
N ALA A 437 34.69 -4.27 -44.90
CA ALA A 437 35.18 -5.59 -45.29
C ALA A 437 34.79 -5.92 -46.75
N CYS A 438 35.81 -6.10 -47.59
CA CYS A 438 35.61 -6.51 -48.98
C CYS A 438 35.45 -8.03 -49.11
N GLU A 439 34.82 -8.47 -50.20
CA GLU A 439 34.90 -9.88 -50.61
C GLU A 439 36.34 -10.21 -51.05
N PRO A 440 36.88 -11.39 -50.68
CA PRO A 440 38.21 -11.79 -51.12
C PRO A 440 38.27 -11.91 -52.65
N PRO A 441 39.36 -11.44 -53.29
CA PRO A 441 39.51 -11.54 -54.73
C PRO A 441 39.60 -13.01 -55.17
N VAL A 442 38.94 -13.36 -56.28
CA VAL A 442 38.94 -14.72 -56.87
C VAL A 442 40.36 -15.18 -57.24
N VAL A 443 41.20 -14.23 -57.68
CA VAL A 443 42.62 -14.43 -57.98
C VAL A 443 43.40 -13.40 -57.17
N GLY A 444 44.15 -13.85 -56.17
CA GLY A 444 44.87 -12.95 -55.28
C GLY A 444 45.66 -13.67 -54.19
N PRO A 445 46.37 -12.89 -53.34
CA PRO A 445 47.10 -13.45 -52.21
C PRO A 445 46.13 -14.17 -51.26
N ARG A 446 46.62 -15.26 -50.65
CA ARG A 446 45.86 -16.00 -49.65
C ARG A 446 45.48 -15.07 -48.49
N MET A 447 44.25 -15.18 -48.01
CA MET A 447 43.78 -14.42 -46.86
C MET A 447 44.02 -15.21 -45.57
N VAL A 448 44.41 -14.50 -44.51
CA VAL A 448 44.63 -15.05 -43.17
C VAL A 448 43.87 -14.21 -42.15
N SER A 449 43.26 -14.86 -41.16
CA SER A 449 42.49 -14.16 -40.12
C SER A 449 43.40 -13.33 -39.22
N LEU A 450 42.91 -12.21 -38.68
CA LEU A 450 43.64 -11.44 -37.66
C LEU A 450 44.02 -12.28 -36.44
N GLU A 451 43.15 -13.21 -36.02
CA GLU A 451 43.45 -14.17 -34.95
C GLU A 451 44.70 -14.99 -35.28
N ASP A 452 44.80 -15.47 -36.52
CA ASP A 452 46.00 -16.16 -36.98
C ASP A 452 47.20 -15.23 -37.02
N VAL A 453 47.06 -14.01 -37.55
CA VAL A 453 48.14 -13.00 -37.56
C VAL A 453 48.74 -12.80 -36.18
N PHE A 454 47.89 -12.69 -35.17
CA PHE A 454 48.32 -12.45 -33.80
C PHE A 454 48.96 -13.66 -33.12
N ARG A 455 48.82 -14.88 -33.68
CA ARG A 455 49.61 -16.05 -33.23
C ARG A 455 51.10 -15.91 -33.55
N GLY A 456 51.47 -15.07 -34.52
CA GLY A 456 52.87 -14.72 -34.80
C GLY A 456 53.50 -13.72 -33.83
N ILE A 457 52.71 -13.09 -32.97
CA ILE A 457 53.14 -12.06 -32.03
C ILE A 457 53.11 -12.63 -30.62
N GLY A 458 54.17 -13.26 -30.12
CA GLY A 458 54.21 -13.69 -28.71
C GLY A 458 54.98 -12.75 -27.81
N ALA A 459 54.97 -13.05 -26.51
CA ALA A 459 55.71 -12.35 -25.45
C ALA A 459 55.35 -10.87 -25.25
N ARG A 460 54.27 -10.41 -25.87
CA ARG A 460 53.76 -9.04 -25.75
C ARG A 460 52.25 -9.01 -25.96
N PRO A 461 51.56 -7.97 -25.47
CA PRO A 461 50.15 -7.79 -25.73
C PRO A 461 49.88 -7.70 -27.24
N LYS A 462 48.77 -8.30 -27.70
CA LYS A 462 48.37 -8.22 -29.10
C LYS A 462 47.85 -6.80 -29.40
N PRO A 463 48.29 -6.14 -30.49
CA PRO A 463 47.96 -4.74 -30.76
C PRO A 463 46.60 -4.61 -31.46
N TRP A 464 45.52 -5.01 -30.78
CA TRP A 464 44.17 -4.96 -31.32
C TRP A 464 43.79 -3.55 -31.76
N ALA A 465 43.98 -2.54 -30.90
CA ALA A 465 43.51 -1.19 -31.23
C ALA A 465 44.26 -0.55 -32.40
N ALA A 466 45.57 -0.72 -32.49
CA ALA A 466 46.34 -0.14 -33.58
C ALA A 466 45.94 -0.73 -34.94
N VAL A 467 45.75 -2.06 -35.00
CA VAL A 467 45.32 -2.74 -36.22
C VAL A 467 43.86 -2.42 -36.57
N VAL A 468 42.96 -2.44 -35.58
CA VAL A 468 41.54 -2.07 -35.76
C VAL A 468 41.43 -0.64 -36.25
N SER A 469 42.14 0.32 -35.64
CA SER A 469 42.15 1.72 -36.06
C SER A 469 42.66 1.88 -37.49
N ALA A 470 43.72 1.16 -37.87
CA ALA A 470 44.27 1.22 -39.21
C ALA A 470 43.33 0.62 -40.27
N ILE A 471 42.57 -0.44 -39.94
CA ILE A 471 41.53 -0.97 -40.82
C ILE A 471 40.39 0.04 -40.97
N LEU A 472 39.89 0.61 -39.86
CA LEU A 472 38.82 1.61 -39.90
C LEU A 472 39.22 2.87 -40.68
N ALA A 473 40.50 3.25 -40.64
CA ALA A 473 41.04 4.36 -41.41
C ALA A 473 41.29 4.02 -42.90
N GLY A 474 41.07 2.78 -43.33
CA GLY A 474 41.33 2.32 -44.70
C GLY A 474 42.82 2.10 -45.04
N ASN A 475 43.71 2.14 -44.04
CA ASN A 475 45.15 1.91 -44.23
C ASN A 475 45.51 0.43 -44.40
N ILE A 476 44.64 -0.48 -43.95
CA ILE A 476 44.78 -1.93 -44.11
C ILE A 476 43.51 -2.45 -44.75
N ALA A 477 43.64 -3.12 -45.90
CA ALA A 477 42.53 -3.82 -46.51
C ALA A 477 42.09 -5.02 -45.65
N ALA A 478 40.81 -5.07 -45.32
CA ALA A 478 40.20 -6.16 -44.56
C ALA A 478 39.15 -6.89 -45.41
N TYR A 479 39.04 -8.20 -45.21
CA TYR A 479 38.19 -9.08 -46.02
C TYR A 479 37.26 -9.93 -45.16
N SER A 480 36.05 -10.20 -45.67
CA SER A 480 35.04 -11.04 -45.01
C SER A 480 35.43 -12.53 -44.94
N ASN A 481 36.36 -12.97 -45.79
CA ASN A 481 36.87 -14.35 -45.87
C ASN A 481 35.76 -15.43 -45.88
N GLY A 482 34.63 -15.15 -46.55
CA GLY A 482 33.49 -16.07 -46.65
C GLY A 482 32.68 -16.24 -45.36
N ILE A 483 32.85 -15.35 -44.37
CA ILE A 483 32.11 -15.38 -43.12
C ILE A 483 30.70 -14.85 -43.35
N GLN A 484 29.69 -15.66 -43.02
CA GLN A 484 28.29 -15.23 -43.05
C GLN A 484 28.06 -14.07 -42.08
N ALA A 485 27.16 -13.15 -42.42
CA ALA A 485 26.90 -11.93 -41.66
C ALA A 485 26.66 -12.20 -40.15
N GLU A 486 25.96 -13.27 -39.81
CA GLU A 486 25.61 -13.65 -38.42
C GLU A 486 26.82 -14.12 -37.59
N GLN A 487 27.88 -14.61 -38.23
CA GLN A 487 29.11 -15.09 -37.58
C GLN A 487 30.25 -14.07 -37.62
N PHE A 488 29.99 -12.86 -38.12
CA PHE A 488 31.00 -11.81 -38.27
C PHE A 488 31.58 -11.39 -36.91
N ARG A 489 32.90 -11.56 -36.76
CA ARG A 489 33.68 -11.17 -35.59
C ARG A 489 34.98 -10.51 -36.05
N ILE A 490 35.44 -9.49 -35.34
CA ILE A 490 36.62 -8.69 -35.72
C ILE A 490 37.87 -9.57 -35.83
N LYS A 491 38.06 -10.53 -34.91
CA LYS A 491 39.20 -11.45 -34.95
C LYS A 491 39.27 -12.35 -36.19
N HIS A 492 38.15 -12.53 -36.90
CA HIS A 492 38.09 -13.38 -38.10
C HIS A 492 38.24 -12.58 -39.40
N LEU A 493 38.36 -11.25 -39.33
CA LEU A 493 38.68 -10.43 -40.49
C LEU A 493 39.95 -10.94 -41.17
N GLY A 494 39.84 -11.17 -42.47
CA GLY A 494 40.95 -11.58 -43.32
C GLY A 494 41.83 -10.39 -43.67
N VAL A 495 43.13 -10.58 -43.65
CA VAL A 495 44.13 -9.69 -44.25
C VAL A 495 45.01 -10.50 -45.22
N SER A 496 45.70 -9.83 -46.14
CA SER A 496 46.59 -10.54 -47.07
C SER A 496 47.73 -11.24 -46.32
N GLU A 497 48.11 -12.43 -46.79
CA GLU A 497 49.23 -13.18 -46.21
C GLU A 497 50.54 -12.37 -46.27
N GLU A 498 50.71 -11.53 -47.29
CA GLU A 498 51.85 -10.61 -47.41
C GLU A 498 51.89 -9.61 -46.25
N PHE A 499 50.81 -8.85 -46.05
CA PHE A 499 50.71 -7.91 -44.92
C PHE A 499 50.98 -8.62 -43.59
N ALA A 500 50.38 -9.80 -43.40
CA ALA A 500 50.56 -10.60 -42.19
C ALA A 500 52.03 -10.97 -41.92
N ARG A 501 52.80 -11.31 -42.98
CA ARG A 501 54.24 -11.58 -42.87
C ARG A 501 55.02 -10.32 -42.53
N GLU A 502 54.75 -9.22 -43.22
CA GLU A 502 55.43 -7.94 -42.99
C GLU A 502 55.19 -7.39 -41.59
N PHE A 503 53.95 -7.48 -41.13
CA PHE A 503 53.52 -7.06 -39.81
C PHE A 503 54.24 -7.83 -38.70
N VAL A 504 54.30 -9.16 -38.81
CA VAL A 504 55.01 -10.00 -37.82
C VAL A 504 56.54 -9.88 -37.91
N ALA A 505 57.07 -9.57 -39.10
CA ALA A 505 58.48 -9.23 -39.27
C ALA A 505 58.87 -7.87 -38.69
N GLY A 506 57.90 -7.05 -38.26
CA GLY A 506 58.16 -5.75 -37.64
C GLY A 506 58.30 -4.59 -38.60
N LYS A 507 57.91 -4.73 -39.88
CA LYS A 507 57.92 -3.63 -40.86
C LYS A 507 56.96 -2.49 -40.52
N TRP A 508 55.99 -2.75 -39.65
CA TRP A 508 54.96 -1.81 -39.22
C TRP A 508 55.08 -1.49 -37.72
N PRO A 509 56.15 -0.79 -37.28
CA PRO A 509 56.42 -0.59 -35.85
C PRO A 509 55.28 0.16 -35.15
N ASN A 510 54.67 1.13 -35.82
CA ASN A 510 53.54 1.91 -35.27
C ASN A 510 52.32 1.03 -34.97
N LEU A 511 52.10 -0.03 -35.74
CA LEU A 511 50.99 -0.97 -35.51
C LEU A 511 51.29 -2.02 -34.43
N LEU A 512 52.55 -2.16 -34.03
CA LEU A 512 52.98 -3.07 -32.97
C LEU A 512 53.04 -2.40 -31.60
N LEU A 513 52.95 -1.06 -31.55
CA LEU A 513 52.93 -0.30 -30.31
C LEU A 513 51.58 -0.48 -29.61
N VAL A 514 51.61 -1.10 -28.43
CA VAL A 514 50.48 -1.15 -27.52
C VAL A 514 50.66 -0.04 -26.50
N ARG A 515 49.78 0.97 -26.54
CA ARG A 515 49.74 2.00 -25.51
C ARG A 515 49.27 1.37 -24.20
N GLY A 516 50.03 1.55 -23.13
CA GLY A 516 49.64 1.12 -21.79
C GLY A 516 48.40 1.89 -21.32
N LEU A 517 47.51 1.21 -20.58
CA LEU A 517 46.39 1.88 -19.92
C LEU A 517 46.87 2.68 -18.71
N PRO A 518 46.23 3.82 -18.41
CA PRO A 518 46.22 4.35 -17.06
C PRO A 518 45.45 3.39 -16.15
N ASP A 519 45.96 3.11 -14.95
CA ASP A 519 45.33 2.23 -13.94
C ASP A 519 43.91 2.66 -13.52
N SER A 520 43.47 3.87 -13.90
CA SER A 520 42.23 4.51 -13.44
C SER A 520 40.96 4.12 -14.20
N ALA A 521 41.02 3.33 -15.27
CA ALA A 521 39.87 3.08 -16.14
C ALA A 521 38.90 1.97 -15.66
N GLY A 522 39.02 1.51 -14.41
CA GLY A 522 38.14 0.47 -13.84
C GLY A 522 38.35 -0.94 -14.42
N PHE A 523 39.30 -1.10 -15.35
CA PHE A 523 39.78 -2.38 -15.86
C PHE A 523 40.77 -2.99 -14.87
N SER A 524 40.30 -3.32 -13.66
CA SER A 524 41.01 -4.26 -12.80
C SER A 524 40.73 -5.69 -13.27
N CYS A 525 40.91 -5.97 -14.56
CA CYS A 525 40.81 -7.33 -15.05
C CYS A 525 42.03 -8.09 -14.54
N ALA A 526 41.80 -8.95 -13.55
CA ALA A 526 42.74 -10.00 -13.18
C ALA A 526 43.18 -10.70 -14.47
N PHE A 527 44.48 -10.70 -14.74
CA PHE A 527 45.06 -11.25 -15.96
C PHE A 527 44.64 -12.71 -16.10
N SER A 528 43.68 -12.96 -17.00
CA SER A 528 42.94 -14.21 -16.98
C SER A 528 43.78 -15.34 -17.55
N ARG A 529 43.33 -16.58 -17.33
CA ARG A 529 43.91 -17.75 -18.00
C ARG A 529 43.99 -17.57 -19.52
N SER A 530 42.91 -17.08 -20.14
CA SER A 530 42.85 -16.89 -21.60
C SER A 530 43.80 -15.78 -22.07
N ASP A 531 44.04 -14.75 -21.25
CA ASP A 531 45.02 -13.71 -21.55
C ASP A 531 46.43 -14.29 -21.53
N ALA A 532 46.75 -15.15 -20.56
CA ALA A 532 48.03 -15.85 -20.49
C ALA A 532 48.25 -16.80 -21.67
N GLU A 533 47.22 -17.57 -22.07
CA GLU A 533 47.26 -18.44 -23.26
C GLU A 533 47.52 -17.62 -24.54
N SER A 534 46.85 -16.49 -24.67
CA SER A 534 47.02 -15.57 -25.81
C SER A 534 48.42 -14.94 -25.82
N HIS A 535 48.92 -14.49 -24.66
CA HIS A 535 50.23 -13.86 -24.52
C HIS A 535 51.37 -14.82 -24.84
N LEU A 536 51.29 -16.06 -24.35
CA LEU A 536 52.28 -17.12 -24.60
C LEU A 536 52.05 -17.88 -25.91
N ASN A 537 50.96 -17.60 -26.64
CA ASN A 537 50.54 -18.33 -27.83
C ASN A 537 50.48 -19.86 -27.61
N CYS A 538 50.02 -20.32 -26.45
CA CYS A 538 50.03 -21.73 -26.10
C CYS A 538 48.62 -22.34 -26.03
N TYR A 539 48.53 -23.67 -25.95
CA TYR A 539 47.26 -24.34 -25.71
C TYR A 539 46.90 -24.33 -24.22
N PRO A 540 45.61 -24.50 -23.87
CA PRO A 540 45.18 -24.57 -22.47
C PRO A 540 45.92 -25.63 -21.65
N ARG A 541 46.31 -26.75 -22.26
CA ARG A 541 47.09 -27.82 -21.60
C ARG A 541 48.53 -27.39 -21.27
N ASP A 542 49.14 -26.55 -22.11
CA ASP A 542 50.53 -26.10 -21.95
C ASP A 542 50.61 -25.12 -20.78
N LEU A 543 49.62 -24.23 -20.65
CA LEU A 543 49.52 -23.30 -19.53
C LEU A 543 49.25 -24.04 -18.21
N THR A 544 48.36 -25.05 -18.23
CA THR A 544 48.15 -25.93 -17.06
C THR A 544 49.45 -26.63 -16.66
N TRP A 545 50.24 -27.11 -17.62
CA TRP A 545 51.53 -27.75 -17.35
C TRP A 545 52.50 -26.78 -16.65
N LEU A 546 52.65 -25.55 -17.16
CA LEU A 546 53.51 -24.52 -16.55
C LEU A 546 53.11 -24.25 -15.09
N ARG A 547 51.81 -24.18 -14.82
CA ARG A 547 51.30 -23.95 -13.46
C ARG A 547 51.54 -25.15 -12.54
N THR A 548 51.24 -26.37 -12.99
CA THR A 548 51.42 -27.59 -12.19
C THR A 548 52.88 -27.83 -11.81
N HIS A 549 53.83 -27.39 -12.63
CA HIS A 549 55.27 -27.53 -12.39
C HIS A 549 55.90 -26.29 -11.72
N GLY A 550 55.07 -25.37 -11.18
CA GLY A 550 55.55 -24.22 -10.40
C GLY A 550 56.23 -23.12 -11.21
N HIS A 551 56.06 -23.08 -12.54
CA HIS A 551 56.60 -22.00 -13.37
C HIS A 551 55.69 -20.77 -13.42
N LEU A 552 54.42 -20.91 -13.03
CA LEU A 552 53.45 -19.82 -12.93
C LEU A 552 52.74 -19.88 -11.58
N PRO A 553 52.48 -18.74 -10.92
CA PRO A 553 51.70 -18.68 -9.68
C PRO A 553 50.21 -18.90 -9.95
N LEU A 554 49.38 -18.88 -8.89
CA LEU A 554 47.93 -18.98 -9.00
C LEU A 554 47.35 -17.75 -9.72
N TYR A 555 46.21 -17.90 -10.41
CA TYR A 555 45.58 -16.81 -11.17
C TYR A 555 45.16 -15.61 -10.29
N THR A 556 44.95 -15.84 -9.00
CA THR A 556 44.61 -14.82 -8.01
C THR A 556 45.83 -14.03 -7.52
N ASP A 557 47.04 -14.47 -7.87
CA ASP A 557 48.28 -13.83 -7.46
C ASP A 557 48.54 -12.56 -8.30
N PRO A 558 48.73 -11.38 -7.68
CA PRO A 558 49.05 -10.14 -8.40
C PRO A 558 50.30 -10.22 -9.28
N SER A 559 51.24 -11.13 -8.97
CA SER A 559 52.45 -11.36 -9.75
C SER A 559 52.23 -12.23 -11.00
N PHE A 560 51.06 -12.86 -11.16
CA PHE A 560 50.77 -13.79 -12.26
C PHE A 560 51.04 -13.18 -13.63
N ARG A 561 50.59 -11.94 -13.86
CA ARG A 561 50.85 -11.23 -15.12
C ARG A 561 52.36 -11.06 -15.38
N ARG A 562 53.12 -10.58 -14.39
CA ARG A 562 54.57 -10.37 -14.52
C ARG A 562 55.29 -11.70 -14.78
N ALA A 563 54.86 -12.78 -14.13
CA ALA A 563 55.42 -14.11 -14.35
C ALA A 563 55.14 -14.61 -15.78
N VAL A 564 53.93 -14.40 -16.31
CA VAL A 564 53.61 -14.72 -17.71
C VAL A 564 54.42 -13.89 -18.69
N GLU A 565 54.55 -12.58 -18.45
CA GLU A 565 55.35 -11.69 -19.29
C GLU A 565 56.84 -12.11 -19.29
N ALA A 566 57.40 -12.41 -18.11
CA ALA A 566 58.77 -12.90 -17.98
C ALA A 566 59.00 -14.23 -18.71
N LEU A 567 58.10 -15.21 -18.53
CA LEU A 567 58.15 -16.47 -19.28
C LEU A 567 58.01 -16.23 -20.78
N GLY A 568 57.18 -15.28 -21.21
CA GLY A 568 57.06 -14.89 -22.61
C GLY A 568 58.40 -14.44 -23.19
N GLN A 569 59.20 -13.68 -22.44
CA GLN A 569 60.53 -13.24 -22.90
C GLN A 569 61.55 -14.40 -22.96
N GLU A 570 61.46 -15.36 -22.05
CA GLU A 570 62.37 -16.51 -22.01
C GLU A 570 61.99 -17.61 -23.03
N LEU A 571 60.70 -17.80 -23.26
CA LEU A 571 60.14 -18.97 -23.92
C LEU A 571 59.30 -18.61 -25.14
N ILE A 572 59.34 -19.49 -26.13
CA ILE A 572 58.53 -19.39 -27.34
C ILE A 572 57.75 -20.69 -27.55
N SER A 573 56.46 -20.56 -27.87
CA SER A 573 55.60 -21.72 -28.10
C SER A 573 55.82 -22.28 -29.50
N SER A 574 55.54 -23.58 -29.65
CA SER A 574 55.59 -24.23 -30.96
C SER A 574 54.65 -23.59 -31.98
N ARG A 575 53.51 -23.06 -31.53
CA ARG A 575 52.52 -22.38 -32.36
C ARG A 575 53.04 -21.05 -32.89
N GLU A 576 53.70 -20.28 -32.04
CA GLU A 576 54.35 -19.03 -32.46
C GLU A 576 55.46 -19.31 -33.46
N ILE A 577 56.29 -20.35 -33.24
CA ILE A 577 57.36 -20.74 -34.16
C ILE A 577 56.80 -21.06 -35.56
N MET A 578 55.83 -21.97 -35.62
CA MET A 578 55.21 -22.38 -36.87
C MET A 578 54.58 -21.19 -37.60
N TRP A 579 53.98 -20.25 -36.86
CA TRP A 579 53.31 -19.12 -37.49
C TRP A 579 54.31 -18.07 -37.97
N ARG A 580 55.26 -17.66 -37.11
CA ARG A 580 56.20 -16.57 -37.35
C ARG A 580 57.19 -16.87 -38.47
N TRP A 581 57.62 -18.13 -38.62
CA TRP A 581 58.58 -18.55 -39.64
C TRP A 581 58.02 -19.51 -40.69
N ARG A 582 56.72 -19.86 -40.63
CA ARG A 582 56.04 -20.78 -41.56
C ARG A 582 56.74 -22.15 -41.69
N VAL A 583 57.42 -22.58 -40.63
CA VAL A 583 58.11 -23.87 -40.59
C VAL A 583 57.17 -25.02 -40.29
N SER A 584 57.42 -26.17 -40.93
CA SER A 584 56.64 -27.38 -40.70
C SER A 584 56.87 -27.94 -39.29
N PRO A 585 55.92 -28.71 -38.72
CA PRO A 585 56.12 -29.42 -37.47
C PRO A 585 57.40 -30.28 -37.47
N THR A 586 57.72 -30.90 -38.61
CA THR A 586 58.91 -31.75 -38.80
C THR A 586 60.21 -30.97 -38.66
N LEU A 587 60.33 -29.82 -39.33
CA LEU A 587 61.53 -28.97 -39.23
C LEU A 587 61.71 -28.42 -37.81
N ARG A 588 60.61 -28.09 -37.12
CA ARG A 588 60.68 -27.72 -35.70
C ARG A 588 61.13 -28.90 -34.83
N GLU A 589 60.70 -30.12 -35.13
CA GLU A 589 61.06 -31.32 -34.37
C GLU A 589 62.49 -31.79 -34.61
N SER A 590 63.12 -31.41 -35.73
CA SER A 590 64.53 -31.70 -36.00
C SER A 590 65.51 -30.78 -35.26
N LEU A 591 65.07 -29.60 -34.78
CA LEU A 591 65.91 -28.61 -34.08
C LEU A 591 66.82 -29.17 -32.98
N PRO A 592 66.40 -30.13 -32.12
CA PRO A 592 67.29 -30.71 -31.11
C PRO A 592 68.40 -31.56 -31.73
N ALA A 593 68.08 -32.36 -32.75
CA ALA A 593 69.01 -33.30 -33.38
C ALA A 593 69.99 -32.61 -34.33
N GLU A 594 69.51 -31.66 -35.13
CA GLU A 594 70.28 -31.02 -36.20
C GLU A 594 70.99 -29.75 -35.73
N HIS A 595 70.45 -29.06 -34.71
CA HIS A 595 70.91 -27.74 -34.31
C HIS A 595 71.16 -27.60 -32.80
N GLY A 596 70.98 -28.67 -32.02
CA GLY A 596 71.22 -28.68 -30.57
C GLY A 596 70.26 -27.80 -29.77
N ILE A 597 69.15 -27.34 -30.36
CA ILE A 597 68.18 -26.47 -29.67
C ILE A 597 67.09 -27.37 -29.08
N ALA A 598 67.22 -27.73 -27.81
CA ALA A 598 66.22 -28.53 -27.10
C ALA A 598 65.09 -27.68 -26.49
N ARG A 599 63.96 -28.32 -26.15
CA ARG A 599 62.90 -27.70 -25.37
C ARG A 599 63.39 -27.39 -23.95
N SER A 600 62.99 -26.25 -23.40
CA SER A 600 63.45 -25.79 -22.07
C SER A 600 62.45 -26.12 -20.97
N LYS A 601 61.16 -25.81 -21.15
CA LYS A 601 60.11 -26.06 -20.16
C LYS A 601 58.89 -26.67 -20.86
N GLY A 602 58.72 -27.99 -20.75
CA GLY A 602 57.59 -28.73 -21.33
C GLY A 602 57.50 -28.56 -22.86
N PRO A 603 56.39 -28.01 -23.40
CA PRO A 603 56.20 -27.82 -24.85
C PRO A 603 56.87 -26.54 -25.42
N PHE A 604 57.59 -25.78 -24.59
CA PHE A 604 58.20 -24.50 -24.95
C PHE A 604 59.69 -24.60 -25.25
N TRP A 605 60.16 -23.71 -26.13
CA TRP A 605 61.54 -23.62 -26.58
C TRP A 605 62.21 -22.35 -26.03
N PRO A 606 63.54 -22.33 -25.85
CA PRO A 606 64.26 -21.11 -25.48
C PRO A 606 64.13 -20.06 -26.59
N ARG A 607 63.49 -18.93 -26.29
CA ARG A 607 63.14 -17.90 -27.29
C ARG A 607 64.34 -17.39 -28.06
N ASN A 608 65.40 -16.97 -27.36
CA ASN A 608 66.59 -16.38 -27.98
C ASN A 608 67.28 -17.35 -28.96
N ALA A 609 67.45 -18.61 -28.59
CA ALA A 609 68.08 -19.61 -29.45
C ALA A 609 67.28 -19.86 -30.74
N ILE A 610 65.95 -19.95 -30.62
CA ILE A 610 65.04 -20.12 -31.76
C ILE A 610 65.03 -18.88 -32.66
N GLU A 611 64.87 -17.70 -32.07
CA GLU A 611 64.85 -16.45 -32.80
C GLU A 611 66.18 -16.22 -33.55
N ASP A 612 67.32 -16.49 -32.93
CA ASP A 612 68.63 -16.35 -33.56
C ASP A 612 68.85 -17.39 -34.67
N HIS A 613 68.44 -18.65 -34.45
CA HIS A 613 68.53 -19.70 -35.46
C HIS A 613 67.75 -19.33 -36.73
N PHE A 614 66.46 -19.05 -36.59
CA PHE A 614 65.64 -18.72 -37.75
C PHE A 614 65.98 -17.36 -38.34
N ARG A 615 66.42 -16.38 -37.53
CA ARG A 615 66.94 -15.11 -38.06
C ARG A 615 68.15 -15.35 -38.96
N LYS A 616 69.07 -16.26 -38.62
CA LYS A 616 70.21 -16.64 -39.48
C LYS A 616 69.74 -17.36 -40.74
N MET A 617 68.89 -18.39 -40.58
CA MET A 617 68.35 -19.20 -41.68
C MET A 617 67.64 -18.34 -42.73
N PHE A 618 66.78 -17.42 -42.30
CA PHE A 618 65.99 -16.59 -43.22
C PHE A 618 66.68 -15.27 -43.63
N ARG A 619 67.70 -14.77 -42.91
CA ARG A 619 68.55 -13.67 -43.42
C ARG A 619 69.45 -14.14 -44.57
N GLN A 620 69.90 -15.38 -44.53
CA GLN A 620 70.66 -16.00 -45.62
C GLN A 620 69.77 -16.26 -46.86
N ALA A 621 68.46 -16.39 -46.66
CA ALA A 621 67.46 -16.61 -47.71
C ALA A 621 66.94 -15.34 -48.41
N ASN A 622 67.66 -14.21 -48.36
CA ASN A 622 67.42 -13.06 -49.25
C ASN A 622 67.93 -13.29 -50.69
N ALA A 623 68.39 -14.51 -51.03
CA ALA A 623 68.42 -15.02 -52.40
C ALA A 623 67.04 -15.64 -52.72
N PRO A 624 66.50 -15.48 -53.94
CA PRO A 624 65.11 -15.78 -54.26
C PRO A 624 64.77 -17.23 -53.89
N ILE A 625 63.79 -17.40 -53.01
CA ILE A 625 63.32 -18.72 -52.58
C ILE A 625 62.80 -19.47 -53.81
N LEU A 626 63.43 -20.62 -54.06
CA LEU A 626 63.15 -21.60 -55.09
C LEU A 626 61.66 -21.94 -55.19
N SER A 627 61.22 -22.20 -56.42
CA SER A 627 59.87 -22.62 -56.75
C SER A 627 59.46 -23.90 -56.00
N ARG A 628 58.16 -23.97 -55.66
CA ARG A 628 57.41 -25.01 -54.91
C ARG A 628 57.66 -26.49 -55.25
N SER A 629 58.51 -26.87 -56.20
CA SER A 629 58.66 -28.26 -56.64
C SER A 629 59.51 -29.15 -55.72
N GLU A 630 60.26 -28.60 -54.76
CA GLU A 630 61.19 -29.38 -53.93
C GLU A 630 60.66 -29.72 -52.51
N TRP A 631 59.39 -29.44 -52.22
CA TRP A 631 58.79 -29.61 -50.87
C TRP A 631 57.71 -30.70 -50.79
N ARG A 632 57.80 -31.78 -51.58
CA ARG A 632 56.93 -32.96 -51.42
C ARG A 632 57.69 -34.13 -50.81
#